data_AF-A0A6N2KZV9-F1
#
_entry.id   AF-A0A6N2KZV9-F1
#
_cell.length_a   1.000
_cell.length_b   1.000
_cell.length_c   1.000
_cell.angle_alpha   90.00
_cell.angle_beta   90.00
_cell.angle_gamma   90.00
#
_symmetry.space_group_name_H-M   'P 1'
#
loop_
_entity.id
_entity.type
_entity.pdbx_description
1 polymer ?
#
loop_
_entity_poly.entity_id
_entity_poly.type
_entity_poly.pdbx_seq_one_letter_code
_entity_poly.pdbx_strand_id
1 'polypeptide(L)'
;MAISTRLGGGGGGGGGGRRHQPSLLQRHQGRWRNNRFPKLKFSGSRKSFRYIIIILAIIALLPPIFFHFKLRRLHQTQLKKCGWLNDPPLVCAHGGDSFNAFPNTMAAYHLALRSKVDCIEIDVSRSKDGVLFALHDSLFKNLNDH
;
A
#
# COMPACT_ATOMS: atom_id res chain seq x y z
N MET A 1 84.86 11.21 35.15
CA MET A 1 85.84 11.28 36.25
C MET A 1 85.45 12.48 37.09
N ALA A 2 85.07 12.25 38.35
CA ALA A 2 84.49 13.24 39.25
C ALA A 2 85.59 14.04 39.98
N ILE A 3 85.32 15.32 40.16
CA ILE A 3 86.02 16.32 40.99
C ILE A 3 84.85 17.17 41.54
N SER A 4 84.68 17.52 42.81
CA SER A 4 85.49 17.41 44.01
C SER A 4 84.69 18.03 45.19
N THR A 5 85.02 17.57 46.41
CA THR A 5 85.08 18.32 47.70
C THR A 5 83.80 18.89 48.31
N ARG A 6 83.42 18.44 49.53
CA ARG A 6 83.83 18.93 50.89
C ARG A 6 83.36 20.37 51.12
N LEU A 7 82.94 20.84 52.29
CA LEU A 7 82.74 20.39 53.68
C LEU A 7 82.06 21.59 54.36
N GLY A 8 81.44 21.39 55.52
CA GLY A 8 81.32 22.48 56.51
C GLY A 8 79.91 22.68 57.02
N GLY A 9 79.65 22.09 58.20
CA GLY A 9 78.55 22.48 59.06
C GLY A 9 78.96 23.64 59.98
N GLY A 10 77.96 24.23 60.63
CA GLY A 10 78.16 25.09 61.80
C GLY A 10 77.13 26.21 61.94
N GLY A 11 76.48 26.24 63.11
CA GLY A 11 76.12 27.50 63.79
C GLY A 11 74.70 28.03 63.56
N GLY A 12 73.95 28.13 64.66
CA GLY A 12 72.63 28.76 64.72
C GLY A 12 72.67 30.29 64.90
N GLY A 13 71.50 30.86 65.21
CA GLY A 13 71.36 32.24 65.63
C GLY A 13 70.16 32.92 65.01
N GLY A 14 69.11 33.14 65.82
CA GLY A 14 67.95 33.92 65.43
C GLY A 14 68.27 35.40 65.24
N GLY A 15 67.47 36.05 64.41
CA GLY A 15 67.52 37.49 64.17
C GLY A 15 66.41 37.86 63.20
N GLY A 16 65.51 38.73 63.64
CA GLY A 16 64.27 39.07 62.96
C GLY A 16 64.44 39.87 61.66
N GLY A 17 63.29 40.23 61.10
CA GLY A 17 63.22 41.24 60.05
C GLY A 17 62.37 40.83 58.85
N ARG A 18 61.13 41.29 58.86
CA ARG A 18 60.34 41.79 57.71
C ARG A 18 60.39 40.92 56.44
N ARG A 19 59.33 40.13 56.25
CA ARG A 19 59.02 39.48 54.96
C ARG A 19 58.75 40.52 53.88
N HIS A 20 59.65 40.56 52.90
CA HIS A 20 59.32 40.86 51.51
C HIS A 20 58.36 39.78 50.95
N GLN A 21 57.46 40.20 50.04
CA GLN A 21 56.91 39.31 49.00
C GLN A 21 58.06 38.58 48.28
N PRO A 22 57.85 37.33 47.83
CA PRO A 22 57.70 37.19 46.37
C PRO A 22 56.84 36.01 45.86
N SER A 23 56.33 36.26 44.65
CA SER A 23 56.11 35.39 43.48
C SER A 23 55.76 33.88 43.60
N LEU A 24 54.70 33.57 42.83
CA LEU A 24 54.56 32.42 41.92
C LEU A 24 54.33 31.02 42.53
N LEU A 25 53.05 30.62 42.51
CA LEU A 25 52.69 29.24 42.24
C LEU A 25 51.61 29.17 41.15
N GLN A 26 52.06 28.61 40.04
CA GLN A 26 51.33 28.28 38.83
C GLN A 26 50.24 27.23 39.13
N ARG A 27 48.99 27.49 38.74
CA ARG A 27 48.00 26.43 38.58
C ARG A 27 47.22 26.61 37.28
N HIS A 28 47.66 25.87 36.28
CA HIS A 28 46.89 25.53 35.09
C HIS A 28 45.52 24.98 35.51
N GLN A 29 44.44 25.64 35.11
CA GLN A 29 43.14 25.00 34.96
C GLN A 29 42.63 25.24 33.55
N GLY A 30 42.17 24.12 32.98
CA GLY A 30 41.99 23.91 31.55
C GLY A 30 41.01 24.87 30.90
N ARG A 31 41.45 25.31 29.72
CA ARG A 31 40.69 25.80 28.58
C ARG A 31 39.43 24.96 28.34
N TRP A 32 38.30 25.34 28.96
CA TRP A 32 36.99 24.87 28.54
C TRP A 32 36.62 25.57 27.23
N ARG A 33 36.84 24.83 26.14
CA ARG A 33 36.49 25.20 24.77
C ARG A 33 34.96 25.31 24.71
N ASN A 34 34.46 26.54 24.54
CA ASN A 34 33.05 26.77 24.22
C ASN A 34 32.61 25.83 23.09
N ASN A 35 31.62 24.98 23.35
CA ASN A 35 30.86 24.30 22.30
C ASN A 35 30.13 25.38 21.50
N ARG A 36 30.80 25.92 20.47
CA ARG A 36 30.15 26.65 19.39
C ARG A 36 29.39 25.64 18.55
N PHE A 37 28.22 25.23 19.02
CA PHE A 37 27.21 24.69 18.12
C PHE A 37 26.96 25.75 17.04
N PRO A 38 26.97 25.39 15.75
CA PRO A 38 26.62 26.35 14.71
C PRO A 38 25.15 26.72 14.93
N LYS A 39 24.91 27.95 15.42
CA LYS A 39 23.57 28.52 15.41
C LYS A 39 23.21 28.74 13.94
N LEU A 40 22.56 27.77 13.31
CA LEU A 40 21.88 28.00 12.03
C LEU A 40 20.82 29.08 12.28
N LYS A 41 21.18 30.34 12.00
CA LYS A 41 20.23 31.43 11.98
C LYS A 41 19.42 31.29 10.69
N PHE A 42 18.31 30.56 10.79
CA PHE A 42 17.33 30.46 9.72
C PHE A 42 16.59 31.81 9.62
N SER A 43 17.22 32.77 8.95
CA SER A 43 16.59 34.06 8.61
C SER A 43 15.67 33.86 7.40
N GLY A 44 14.67 32.99 7.56
CA GLY A 44 13.60 32.86 6.59
C GLY A 44 12.59 33.98 6.81
N SER A 45 12.32 34.79 5.79
CA SER A 45 11.15 35.65 5.77
C SER A 45 9.91 34.80 6.11
N ARG A 46 8.95 35.33 6.89
CA ARG A 46 7.71 34.60 7.23
C ARG A 46 7.02 33.99 6.00
N LYS A 47 7.25 34.58 4.82
CA LYS A 47 6.80 34.06 3.52
C LYS A 47 7.53 32.76 3.11
N SER A 48 8.85 32.68 3.22
CA SER A 48 9.61 31.45 2.86
C SER A 48 9.32 30.30 3.82
N PHE A 49 9.10 30.58 5.11
CA PHE A 49 8.66 29.56 6.06
C PHE A 49 7.27 29.00 5.73
N ARG A 50 6.32 29.87 5.32
CA ARG A 50 4.99 29.44 4.85
C ARG A 50 5.08 28.54 3.61
N TYR A 51 5.93 28.88 2.64
CA TYR A 51 6.13 28.03 1.46
C TYR A 51 6.72 26.66 1.82
N ILE A 52 7.68 26.59 2.75
CA ILE A 52 8.23 25.32 3.22
C ILE A 52 7.15 24.44 3.85
N ILE A 53 6.27 25.01 4.70
CA ILE A 53 5.16 24.25 5.30
C ILE A 53 4.19 23.74 4.24
N ILE A 54 3.85 24.57 3.25
CA ILE A 54 2.93 24.16 2.15
C ILE A 54 3.54 23.00 1.35
N ILE A 55 4.82 23.08 1.00
CA ILE A 55 5.50 22.01 0.25
C ILE A 55 5.53 20.72 1.06
N LEU A 56 5.86 20.78 2.36
CA LEU A 56 5.86 19.61 3.23
C LEU A 56 4.45 19.00 3.37
N ALA A 57 3.40 19.82 3.47
CA ALA A 57 2.02 19.34 3.50
C ALA A 57 1.63 18.64 2.18
N ILE A 58 2.01 19.21 1.04
CA ILE A 58 1.76 18.60 -0.27
C ILE A 58 2.48 17.25 -0.39
N ILE A 59 3.75 17.17 0.01
CA ILE A 59 4.52 15.92 0.00
C ILE A 59 3.93 14.88 0.95
N ALA A 60 3.40 15.30 2.10
CA ALA A 60 2.78 14.39 3.06
C ALA A 60 1.40 13.89 2.61
N LEU A 61 0.63 14.70 1.87
CA LEU A 61 -0.76 14.40 1.52
C LEU A 61 -0.93 13.78 0.13
N LEU A 62 -0.16 14.21 -0.88
CA LEU A 62 -0.34 13.72 -2.24
C LEU A 62 -0.07 12.22 -2.41
N PRO A 63 1.03 11.64 -1.89
CA PRO A 63 1.31 10.21 -2.07
C PRO A 63 0.28 9.28 -1.41
N PRO A 64 -0.15 9.49 -0.15
CA PRO A 64 -1.20 8.67 0.47
C PRO A 64 -2.54 8.77 -0.27
N ILE A 65 -2.93 9.98 -0.69
CA ILE A 65 -4.17 10.21 -1.44
C ILE A 65 -4.10 9.52 -2.81
N PHE A 66 -3.02 9.73 -3.56
CA PHE A 66 -2.79 9.09 -4.86
C PHE A 66 -2.81 7.56 -4.74
N PHE A 67 -2.09 7.01 -3.77
CA PHE A 67 -2.00 5.57 -3.55
C PHE A 67 -3.36 5.00 -3.17
N HIS A 68 -4.10 5.65 -2.27
CA HIS A 68 -5.46 5.26 -1.89
C HIS A 68 -6.42 5.25 -3.08
N PHE A 69 -6.44 6.31 -3.91
CA PHE A 69 -7.27 6.38 -5.11
C PHE A 69 -6.87 5.31 -6.14
N LYS A 70 -5.57 5.12 -6.39
CA LYS A 70 -5.08 4.14 -7.37
C LYS A 70 -5.38 2.70 -6.93
N LEU A 71 -5.15 2.37 -5.64
CA LEU A 71 -5.48 1.06 -5.06
C LEU A 71 -6.97 0.79 -5.07
N ARG A 72 -7.81 1.76 -4.66
CA ARG A 72 -9.26 1.59 -4.75
C ARG A 72 -9.68 1.34 -6.19
N ARG A 73 -9.12 2.07 -7.16
CA ARG A 73 -9.44 1.87 -8.57
C ARG A 73 -9.06 0.47 -9.05
N LEU A 74 -7.87 -0.01 -8.68
CA LEU A 74 -7.41 -1.37 -8.99
C LEU A 74 -8.30 -2.44 -8.35
N HIS A 75 -8.62 -2.29 -7.06
CA HIS A 75 -9.49 -3.23 -6.35
C HIS A 75 -10.89 -3.28 -6.96
N GLN A 76 -11.46 -2.12 -7.31
CA GLN A 76 -12.75 -2.02 -8.00
C GLN A 76 -12.71 -2.68 -9.39
N THR A 77 -11.63 -2.49 -10.17
CA THR A 77 -11.48 -3.17 -11.47
C THR A 77 -11.30 -4.69 -11.33
N GLN A 78 -10.66 -5.16 -10.27
CA GLN A 78 -10.51 -6.60 -10.00
C GLN A 78 -11.83 -7.23 -9.56
N LEU A 79 -12.56 -6.59 -8.63
CA LEU A 79 -13.86 -7.08 -8.18
C LEU A 79 -14.88 -7.18 -9.32
N LYS A 80 -14.92 -6.20 -10.23
CA LYS A 80 -15.80 -6.28 -11.42
C LYS A 80 -15.47 -7.46 -12.33
N LYS A 81 -14.18 -7.79 -12.49
CA LYS A 81 -13.75 -8.94 -13.30
C LYS A 81 -14.09 -10.28 -12.68
N CYS A 82 -14.20 -10.35 -11.35
CA CYS A 82 -14.53 -11.58 -10.63
C CYS A 82 -15.98 -11.60 -10.11
N GLY A 83 -16.83 -10.64 -10.52
CA GLY A 83 -18.24 -10.58 -10.11
C GLY A 83 -19.00 -11.85 -10.46
N TRP A 84 -18.69 -12.45 -11.62
CA TRP A 84 -19.26 -13.71 -12.11
C TRP A 84 -18.98 -14.92 -11.20
N LEU A 85 -18.00 -14.85 -10.28
CA LEU A 85 -17.75 -15.93 -9.32
C LEU A 85 -18.83 -15.98 -8.23
N ASN A 86 -19.37 -14.82 -7.84
CA ASN A 86 -20.44 -14.72 -6.85
C ASN A 86 -21.83 -14.73 -7.50
N ASP A 87 -21.92 -14.30 -8.76
CA ASP A 87 -23.15 -14.25 -9.55
C ASP A 87 -22.86 -14.82 -10.95
N PRO A 88 -22.76 -16.16 -11.07
CA PRO A 88 -22.44 -16.80 -12.34
C PRO A 88 -23.56 -16.57 -13.36
N PRO A 89 -23.22 -16.44 -14.66
CA PRO A 89 -24.24 -16.31 -15.69
C PRO A 89 -25.11 -17.57 -15.73
N LEU A 90 -26.42 -17.36 -15.92
CA LEU A 90 -27.39 -18.44 -16.10
C LEU A 90 -27.13 -19.18 -17.42
N VAL A 91 -27.02 -20.51 -17.38
CA VAL A 91 -26.89 -21.36 -18.56
C VAL A 91 -28.21 -22.08 -18.82
N CYS A 92 -28.88 -21.69 -19.90
CA CYS A 92 -30.16 -22.26 -20.30
C CYS A 92 -30.06 -23.06 -21.59
N ALA A 93 -30.63 -24.27 -21.59
CA ALA A 93 -30.67 -25.14 -22.76
C ALA A 93 -31.88 -24.80 -23.65
N HIS A 94 -31.62 -24.19 -24.81
CA HIS A 94 -32.63 -23.84 -25.80
C HIS A 94 -33.25 -25.10 -26.44
N GLY A 95 -34.50 -25.42 -26.10
CA GLY A 95 -35.18 -26.64 -26.54
C GLY A 95 -34.60 -27.93 -25.95
N GLY A 96 -33.86 -27.84 -24.83
CA GLY A 96 -33.07 -28.95 -24.27
C GLY A 96 -31.68 -29.09 -24.92
N ASP A 97 -31.06 -30.26 -24.79
CA ASP A 97 -29.76 -30.56 -25.44
C ASP A 97 -29.99 -30.86 -26.93
N SER A 98 -30.18 -29.79 -27.69
CA SER A 98 -30.45 -29.81 -29.14
C SER A 98 -29.25 -30.25 -29.99
N PHE A 99 -28.08 -30.41 -29.36
CA PHE A 99 -26.89 -30.96 -30.03
C PHE A 99 -26.95 -32.49 -30.07
N ASN A 100 -27.37 -33.14 -28.99
CA ASN A 100 -27.38 -34.60 -28.86
C ASN A 100 -28.75 -35.25 -29.15
N ALA A 101 -29.84 -34.48 -29.13
CA ALA A 101 -31.18 -34.95 -29.46
C ALA A 101 -31.99 -33.86 -30.18
N PHE A 102 -33.10 -34.24 -30.81
CA PHE A 102 -33.97 -33.27 -31.49
C PHE A 102 -34.57 -32.27 -30.47
N PRO A 103 -34.57 -30.96 -30.75
CA PRO A 103 -35.05 -29.95 -29.82
C PRO A 103 -36.52 -30.15 -29.45
N ASN A 104 -36.91 -29.66 -28.28
CA ASN A 104 -38.26 -29.75 -27.73
C ASN A 104 -38.79 -31.18 -27.58
N THR A 105 -37.89 -32.15 -27.38
CA THR A 105 -38.24 -33.54 -27.07
C THR A 105 -37.87 -33.91 -25.65
N MET A 106 -38.56 -34.92 -25.09
CA MET A 106 -38.24 -35.44 -23.77
C MET A 106 -36.80 -35.97 -23.67
N ALA A 107 -36.25 -36.51 -24.77
CA ALA A 107 -34.86 -36.96 -24.83
C ALA A 107 -33.89 -35.79 -24.66
N ALA A 108 -34.09 -34.68 -25.39
CA ALA A 108 -33.27 -33.47 -25.27
C ALA A 108 -33.37 -32.85 -23.86
N TYR A 109 -34.55 -32.87 -23.25
CA TYR A 109 -34.73 -32.38 -21.88
C TYR A 109 -33.97 -33.25 -20.86
N HIS A 110 -34.07 -34.57 -20.96
CA HIS A 110 -33.33 -35.46 -20.08
C HIS A 110 -31.82 -35.31 -20.22
N LEU A 111 -31.31 -35.12 -21.43
CA LEU A 111 -29.89 -34.87 -21.67
C LEU A 111 -29.45 -33.52 -21.08
N ALA A 112 -30.23 -32.45 -21.26
CA ALA A 112 -29.97 -31.16 -20.63
C ALA A 112 -29.94 -31.23 -19.10
N LEU A 113 -30.90 -31.96 -18.49
CA LEU A 113 -30.93 -32.17 -17.03
C LEU A 113 -29.70 -32.94 -16.54
N ARG A 114 -29.24 -33.96 -17.28
CA ARG A 114 -27.99 -34.68 -16.95
C ARG A 114 -26.77 -33.77 -17.03
N SER A 115 -26.78 -32.80 -17.93
CA SER A 115 -25.75 -31.76 -18.07
C SER A 115 -25.81 -30.66 -17.01
N LYS A 116 -26.79 -30.71 -16.08
CA LYS A 116 -26.95 -29.78 -14.95
C LYS A 116 -27.04 -28.31 -15.38
N VAL A 117 -27.78 -28.05 -16.46
CA VAL A 117 -28.11 -26.67 -16.86
C VAL A 117 -29.00 -26.02 -15.80
N ASP A 118 -28.93 -24.69 -15.70
CA ASP A 118 -29.72 -23.94 -14.73
C ASP A 118 -31.19 -23.85 -15.15
N CYS A 119 -31.45 -23.86 -16.46
CA CYS A 119 -32.80 -23.85 -16.98
C CYS A 119 -32.92 -24.55 -18.35
N ILE A 120 -34.14 -24.94 -18.70
CA ILE A 120 -34.49 -25.45 -20.03
C ILE A 120 -35.53 -24.50 -20.59
N GLU A 121 -35.24 -23.94 -21.75
CA GLU A 121 -36.21 -23.15 -22.51
C GLU A 121 -37.09 -24.09 -23.34
N ILE A 122 -38.40 -23.87 -23.27
CA ILE A 122 -39.41 -24.69 -23.95
C ILE A 122 -40.28 -23.76 -24.78
N ASP A 123 -40.25 -23.95 -26.10
CA ASP A 123 -41.13 -23.23 -27.02
C ASP A 123 -42.50 -23.90 -27.04
N VAL A 124 -43.54 -23.18 -26.64
CA VAL A 124 -44.89 -23.72 -26.57
C VAL A 124 -45.75 -23.15 -27.69
N SER A 125 -46.35 -24.04 -28.48
CA SER A 125 -47.37 -23.73 -29.47
C SER A 125 -48.73 -24.29 -29.02
N ARG A 126 -49.83 -23.70 -29.51
CA ARG A 126 -51.20 -24.15 -29.19
C ARG A 126 -51.93 -24.61 -30.44
N SER A 127 -52.52 -25.80 -30.39
CA SER A 127 -53.37 -26.30 -31.48
C SER A 127 -54.73 -25.59 -31.52
N LYS A 128 -55.47 -25.85 -32.60
CA LYS A 128 -56.83 -25.29 -32.82
C LYS A 128 -57.83 -25.74 -31.75
N ASP A 129 -57.69 -26.95 -31.23
CA ASP A 129 -58.48 -27.52 -30.13
C ASP A 129 -57.95 -27.14 -28.73
N GLY A 130 -56.93 -26.28 -28.66
CA GLY A 130 -56.48 -25.65 -27.41
C GLY A 130 -55.41 -26.43 -26.63
N VAL A 131 -54.91 -27.54 -27.17
CA VAL A 131 -53.84 -28.34 -26.57
C VAL A 131 -52.48 -27.66 -26.78
N LEU A 132 -51.61 -27.71 -25.77
CA LEU A 132 -50.25 -27.14 -25.83
C LEU A 132 -49.23 -28.19 -26.26
N PHE A 133 -48.31 -27.79 -27.13
CA PHE A 133 -47.24 -28.62 -27.66
C PHE A 133 -45.90 -27.91 -27.49
N ALA A 134 -44.88 -28.66 -27.08
CA ALA A 134 -43.50 -28.19 -27.12
C ALA A 134 -43.00 -28.27 -28.57
N LEU A 135 -43.20 -27.22 -29.34
CA LEU A 135 -42.85 -27.16 -30.75
C LEU A 135 -42.57 -25.72 -31.16
N HIS A 136 -41.45 -25.52 -31.83
CA HIS A 136 -41.05 -24.24 -32.37
C HIS A 136 -41.72 -24.02 -33.75
N ASP A 137 -42.43 -22.90 -33.91
CA ASP A 137 -43.34 -22.60 -35.03
C ASP A 137 -42.64 -22.53 -36.42
N SER A 138 -41.31 -22.37 -36.45
CA SER A 138 -40.56 -22.38 -37.71
C SER A 138 -40.54 -23.74 -38.42
N LEU A 139 -40.90 -24.84 -37.74
CA LEU A 139 -40.96 -26.17 -38.34
C LEU A 139 -42.01 -26.23 -39.47
N PHE A 140 -43.11 -25.47 -39.36
CA PHE A 140 -44.16 -25.45 -40.38
C PHE A 140 -43.84 -24.59 -41.60
N LYS A 141 -42.88 -23.65 -41.51
CA LYS A 141 -42.47 -22.83 -42.66
C LYS A 141 -41.68 -23.62 -43.71
N ASN A 142 -40.95 -24.65 -43.29
CA ASN A 142 -40.10 -25.45 -44.18
C ASN A 142 -40.78 -26.69 -44.77
N LEU A 143 -42.07 -26.93 -44.47
CA LEU A 143 -42.82 -28.08 -44.98
C LEU A 143 -43.73 -27.75 -46.18
N ASN A 144 -43.77 -26.48 -46.61
CA ASN A 144 -44.54 -26.03 -47.79
C ASN A 144 -43.66 -25.72 -49.02
N ASP A 145 -42.35 -25.98 -48.96
CA ASP A 145 -41.39 -25.74 -50.05
C ASP A 145 -41.06 -27.03 -50.86
N HIS A 146 -42.04 -27.93 -51.01
CA HIS A 146 -41.98 -29.07 -51.94
C HIS A 146 -43.26 -29.19 -52.77
#